data_AF-A0A9C9F7H1-F1
#
_entry.id   AF-A0A9C9F7H1-F1
#
_cell.length_a   1.000
_cell.length_b   1.000
_cell.length_c   1.000
_cell.angle_alpha   90.00
_cell.angle_beta   90.00
_cell.angle_gamma   90.00
#
_symmetry.space_group_name_H-M   'P 1'
#
loop_
_entity.id
_entity.type
_entity.pdbx_description
1 polymer ?
#
loop_
_entity_poly.entity_id
_entity_poly.type
_entity_poly.pdbx_seq_one_letter_code
_entity_poly.pdbx_strand_id
1 'polypeptide(L)'
;MPYYRYFTLKSETRAIARLSYRGPDRYRDLVYEETRSLHIPVKPSDIHVVITNRQVRISTSWSEVVDLAGYYQVPLEFKVDVKE
;
A
#
# COMPACT_ATOMS: atom_id res chain seq x y z
N MET A 1 11.82 4.34 9.05
CA MET A 1 11.12 5.62 8.85
C MET A 1 9.76 5.37 8.22
N PRO A 2 8.67 5.46 9.00
CA PRO A 2 7.27 5.26 8.58
C PRO A 2 6.88 5.96 7.28
N TYR A 3 7.14 7.27 7.21
CA TYR A 3 6.82 8.09 6.04
C TYR A 3 7.58 7.68 4.78
N TYR A 4 8.84 7.23 4.91
CA TYR A 4 9.60 6.72 3.76
C TYR A 4 8.91 5.49 3.17
N ARG A 5 8.54 4.51 4.00
CA ARG A 5 7.81 3.31 3.57
C ARG A 5 6.49 3.65 2.90
N TYR A 6 5.75 4.62 3.47
CA TYR A 6 4.51 5.12 2.89
C TYR A 6 4.71 5.71 1.48
N PHE A 7 5.68 6.61 1.30
CA PHE A 7 5.92 7.23 0.00
C PHE A 7 6.43 6.23 -1.03
N THR A 8 7.30 5.30 -0.64
CA THR A 8 7.78 4.23 -1.53
C THR A 8 6.63 3.33 -1.96
N LEU A 9 5.81 2.83 -1.03
CA LEU A 9 4.68 1.97 -1.38
C LEU A 9 3.69 2.69 -2.29
N LYS A 10 3.39 3.97 -2.03
CA LYS A 10 2.50 4.76 -2.88
C LYS A 10 3.04 4.91 -4.31
N SER A 11 4.35 5.09 -4.47
CA SER A 11 5.01 5.16 -5.77
C SER A 11 4.93 3.83 -6.51
N GLU A 12 5.31 2.73 -5.87
CA GLU A 12 5.28 1.38 -6.47
C GLU A 12 3.85 0.96 -6.82
N THR A 13 2.89 1.21 -5.93
CA THR A 13 1.48 0.94 -6.20
C THR A 13 0.99 1.68 -7.44
N ARG A 14 1.49 2.90 -7.69
CA ARG A 14 1.18 3.67 -8.90
C ARG A 14 1.83 3.10 -10.15
N ALA A 15 3.06 2.61 -10.06
CA ALA A 15 3.70 1.89 -11.15
C ALA A 15 2.90 0.60 -11.48
N ILE A 16 2.50 -0.15 -10.45
CA ILE A 16 1.71 -1.38 -10.56
C ILE A 16 0.33 -1.11 -11.17
N ALA A 17 -0.38 -0.06 -10.73
CA ALA A 17 -1.71 0.29 -11.26
C ALA A 17 -1.71 0.60 -12.77
N ARG A 18 -0.59 1.07 -13.32
CA ARG A 18 -0.41 1.32 -14.76
C ARG A 18 -0.17 0.07 -15.59
N LEU A 19 0.15 -1.04 -14.94
CA LEU A 19 0.29 -2.33 -15.62
C LEU A 19 -1.11 -2.75 -16.08
N SER A 20 -1.24 -3.29 -17.29
CA SER A 20 -2.53 -3.67 -17.89
C SER A 20 -2.82 -5.15 -17.69
N TYR A 21 -2.96 -5.61 -16.44
CA TYR A 21 -3.31 -6.99 -16.15
C TYR A 21 -4.81 -7.26 -16.31
N ARG A 22 -5.16 -8.50 -16.68
CA ARG A 22 -6.56 -8.91 -16.90
C ARG A 22 -7.39 -9.04 -15.63
N GLY A 23 -6.79 -9.16 -14.45
CA GLY A 23 -7.50 -9.47 -13.21
C GLY A 23 -6.89 -8.83 -11.96
N PRO A 24 -7.71 -8.61 -10.92
CA PRO A 24 -7.32 -7.87 -9.71
C PRO A 24 -6.30 -8.63 -8.85
N ASP A 25 -6.29 -9.96 -8.90
CA ASP A 25 -5.45 -10.78 -8.02
C ASP A 25 -3.96 -10.55 -8.27
N ARG A 26 -3.56 -10.39 -9.54
CA ARG A 26 -2.15 -10.13 -9.88
C ARG A 26 -1.66 -8.77 -9.37
N TYR A 27 -2.51 -7.75 -9.35
CA TYR A 27 -2.15 -6.48 -8.71
C TYR A 27 -2.02 -6.63 -7.19
N ARG A 28 -2.92 -7.40 -6.57
CA ARG A 28 -2.88 -7.66 -5.14
C ARG A 28 -1.59 -8.37 -4.73
N ASP A 29 -1.18 -9.38 -5.50
CA ASP A 29 0.06 -10.12 -5.25
C ASP A 29 1.30 -9.21 -5.34
N LEU A 30 1.40 -8.41 -6.41
CA LEU A 30 2.53 -7.48 -6.59
C LEU A 30 2.59 -6.42 -5.48
N VAL A 31 1.45 -5.83 -5.11
CA VAL A 31 1.40 -4.85 -4.03
C VAL A 31 1.76 -5.49 -2.70
N TYR A 32 1.34 -6.75 -2.47
CA TYR A 32 1.70 -7.50 -1.27
C TYR A 32 3.18 -7.88 -1.21
N GLU A 33 3.81 -8.19 -2.35
CA GLU A 33 5.26 -8.39 -2.41
C GLU A 33 6.01 -7.11 -2.00
N GLU A 34 5.57 -5.95 -2.47
CA GLU A 34 6.14 -4.65 -2.09
C GLU A 34 5.92 -4.32 -0.61
N THR A 35 4.73 -4.58 -0.05
CA THR A 35 4.51 -4.36 1.40
C THR A 35 5.43 -5.25 2.24
N ARG A 36 5.67 -6.49 1.82
CA ARG A 36 6.61 -7.41 2.49
C ARG A 36 8.05 -6.91 2.39
N SER A 37 8.48 -6.46 1.22
CA SER A 37 9.81 -5.87 1.00
C SER A 37 10.07 -4.67 1.93
N LEU A 38 9.05 -3.79 2.05
CA LEU A 38 9.11 -2.59 2.88
C LEU A 38 8.85 -2.85 4.37
N HIS A 39 8.57 -4.11 4.76
CA HIS A 39 8.23 -4.51 6.13
C HIS A 39 7.01 -3.74 6.68
N ILE A 40 6.00 -3.54 5.83
CA ILE A 40 4.75 -2.88 6.17
C ILE A 40 3.75 -3.94 6.68
N PRO A 41 3.10 -3.74 7.84
CA PRO A 41 2.22 -4.73 8.47
C PRO A 41 0.82 -4.77 7.82
N VAL A 42 0.76 -5.07 6.53
CA VAL A 42 -0.47 -5.17 5.74
C VAL A 42 -0.72 -6.63 5.36
N LYS A 43 -1.95 -7.11 5.50
CA LYS A 43 -2.35 -8.43 5.01
C LYS A 43 -2.84 -8.35 3.57
N PRO A 44 -2.82 -9.45 2.81
CA PRO A 44 -3.42 -9.49 1.47
C PRO A 44 -4.90 -9.06 1.46
N SER A 45 -5.63 -9.35 2.54
CA SER A 45 -7.04 -8.95 2.73
C SER A 45 -7.25 -7.44 2.82
N ASP A 46 -6.22 -6.69 3.23
CA ASP A 46 -6.29 -5.24 3.45
C ASP A 46 -5.93 -4.46 2.15
N ILE A 47 -5.63 -5.20 1.07
CA ILE A 47 -5.34 -4.66 -0.26
C ILE A 47 -6.59 -4.86 -1.14
N HIS A 48 -7.26 -3.76 -1.42
CA HIS A 48 -8.43 -3.72 -2.27
C HIS A 48 -8.03 -3.27 -3.67
N VAL A 49 -8.36 -4.10 -4.66
CA VAL A 49 -8.14 -3.80 -6.08
C VAL A 49 -9.49 -3.83 -6.77
N VAL A 50 -9.84 -2.74 -7.44
CA VAL A 50 -11.06 -2.59 -8.22
C VAL A 50 -10.68 -2.18 -9.63
N ILE A 51 -11.14 -2.94 -10.62
CA ILE A 51 -10.94 -2.65 -12.03
C ILE A 51 -12.30 -2.26 -12.62
N THR A 52 -12.45 -1.02 -13.05
CA THR A 52 -13.71 -0.49 -13.61
C THR A 52 -13.40 0.25 -14.90
N ASN A 53 -14.00 -0.16 -16.03
CA ASN A 53 -13.86 0.54 -17.32
C ASN A 53 -12.40 0.87 -17.71
N ARG A 54 -11.49 -0.10 -17.56
CA ARG A 54 -10.03 0.04 -17.76
C ARG A 54 -9.29 0.95 -16.76
N GLN A 55 -9.97 1.46 -15.74
CA GLN A 55 -9.35 2.14 -14.61
C GLN A 55 -9.03 1.13 -13.52
N VAL A 56 -7.85 1.24 -12.95
CA VAL A 56 -7.40 0.40 -11.83
C VAL A 56 -7.32 1.28 -10.60
N ARG A 57 -8.09 0.92 -9.58
CA ARG A 57 -8.00 1.53 -8.25
C ARG A 57 -7.42 0.53 -7.27
N ILE A 58 -6.34 0.91 -6.61
CA ILE A 58 -5.70 0.13 -5.56
C ILE A 58 -5.75 0.95 -4.28
N SER A 59 -6.34 0.38 -3.23
CA SER A 59 -6.39 0.99 -1.91
C SER A 59 -5.90 0.03 -0.83
N THR A 60 -5.11 0.59 0.09
CA THR A 60 -4.64 -0.12 1.29
C THR A 60 -4.41 0.87 2.41
N SER A 61 -4.52 0.40 3.65
CA SER A 61 -4.31 1.20 4.84
C SER A 61 -3.71 0.36 5.95
N TRP A 62 -2.86 0.99 6.75
CA TRP A 62 -2.31 0.39 7.96
C TRP A 62 -2.08 1.46 9.01
N SER A 63 -1.89 1.01 10.25
CA SER A 63 -1.49 1.86 11.35
C SER A 63 -0.22 1.29 11.98
N GLU A 64 0.72 2.16 12.33
CA GLU A 64 1.89 1.78 13.11
C GLU A 64 2.12 2.79 14.24
N VAL A 65 2.46 2.28 15.42
CA VAL A 65 2.81 3.12 16.57
C VAL A 65 4.31 3.33 16.54
N VAL A 66 4.72 4.59 16.54
CA VAL A 66 6.13 4.98 16.50
C VAL A 66 6.50 5.57 17.84
N ASP A 67 7.57 5.05 18.42
CA ASP A 67 8.18 5.62 19.61
C ASP A 67 9.13 6.76 19.20
N LEU A 68 8.80 7.97 19.61
CA LEU A 68 9.66 9.14 19.51
C LEU A 68 10.47 9.26 20.81
N ALA A 69 11.74 8.89 20.69
CA ALA A 69 12.77 9.06 21.72
C ALA A 69 12.52 8.33 23.06
N GLY A 70 11.65 7.32 23.10
CA GLY A 70 11.32 6.53 24.30
C GLY A 70 10.25 7.14 25.20
N TYR A 71 9.68 8.29 24.81
CA TYR A 71 8.78 9.07 25.67
C TYR A 71 7.39 9.26 25.06
N TYR A 72 7.28 9.27 23.73
CA TYR A 72 6.04 9.58 23.04
C TYR A 72 5.71 8.51 22.01
N GLN A 73 4.59 7.82 22.24
CA GLN A 73 3.99 6.92 21.27
C GLN A 73 3.03 7.70 20.39
N VAL A 74 3.34 7.81 19.10
CA VAL A 74 2.46 8.45 18.13
C VAL A 74 1.85 7.38 17.23
N PRO A 75 0.52 7.18 17.24
CA PRO A 75 -0.13 6.34 16.26
C PRO A 75 -0.11 7.07 14.90
N LEU A 76 0.52 6.44 13.91
CA LEU A 76 0.51 6.93 12.54
C LEU A 76 -0.43 6.09 11.71
N GLU A 77 -1.40 6.74 11.11
CA GLU A 77 -2.34 6.12 10.17
C GLU A 77 -1.90 6.44 8.73
N PHE A 78 -1.69 5.37 7.96
CA PHE A 78 -1.28 5.47 6.58
C PHE A 78 -2.38 4.94 5.67
N LYS A 79 -2.69 5.72 4.63
CA LYS A 79 -3.67 5.37 3.61
C LYS A 79 -3.10 5.63 2.23
N VAL A 80 -3.03 4.56 1.44
CA VAL A 80 -2.68 4.60 0.02
C VAL A 80 -3.96 4.38 -0.77
N ASP A 81 -4.25 5.30 -1.67
CA ASP A 81 -5.36 5.21 -2.62
C ASP A 81 -4.84 5.75 -3.95
N VAL A 82 -4.70 4.85 -4.92
CA VAL A 82 -4.14 5.13 -6.23
C VAL A 82 -5.18 4.77 -7.28
N LYS A 83 -5.37 5.68 -8.23
CA LYS A 83 -6.27 5.51 -9.37
C LYS A 83 -5.53 5.88 -10.65
N GLU A 84 -5.52 4.98 -11.62
CA GLU A 84 -5.03 5.19 -12.99
C GLU A 84 -6.07 4.67 -13.99
#